data_AF-A0A2V7VSU1-F1
#
_entry.id   AF-A0A2V7VSU1-F1
#
_cell.length_a   1.000
_cell.length_b   1.000
_cell.length_c   1.000
_cell.angle_alpha   90.00
_cell.angle_beta   90.00
_cell.angle_gamma   90.00
#
_symmetry.space_group_name_H-M   'P 1'
#
loop_
_entity.id
_entity.type
_entity.pdbx_description
1 polymer ?
#
loop_
_entity_poly.entity_id
_entity_poly.type
_entity_poly.pdbx_seq_one_letter_code
_entity_poly.pdbx_strand_id
1 'polypeptide(L)' 'PRDTVLFFQGDPSDSLHLIVSGSVKVYQTSEQGRERILKILSPREIVGELAMLDGQPRSATVAAL' A
#
# COMPACT_ATOMS: atom_id res chain seq x y z
N PRO A 1 -4.65 8.91 -10.00
CA PRO A 1 -4.26 8.55 -11.39
C PRO A 1 -3.53 7.20 -11.39
N ARG A 2 -3.38 6.53 -12.54
CA ARG A 2 -2.49 5.35 -12.63
C ARG A 2 -1.08 5.75 -12.19
N ASP A 3 -0.37 4.82 -11.56
CA ASP A 3 1.00 4.98 -11.04
C ASP A 3 1.16 6.02 -9.92
N THR A 4 0.04 6.55 -9.38
CA THR A 4 0.09 7.42 -8.19
C THR A 4 0.35 6.57 -6.95
N VAL A 5 1.40 6.89 -6.21
CA VAL A 5 1.67 6.29 -4.90
C VAL A 5 0.75 6.91 -3.85
N LEU A 6 0.07 6.07 -3.07
CA LEU A 6 -0.79 6.49 -1.96
C LEU A 6 0.04 6.71 -0.69
N PHE A 7 0.97 5.79 -0.41
CA PHE A 7 1.95 5.89 0.67
C PHE A 7 3.11 4.91 0.42
N PHE A 8 4.26 5.19 1.03
CA PHE A 8 5.46 4.38 0.92
C PHE A 8 5.63 3.45 2.12
N GLN A 9 6.32 2.33 1.89
CA GLN A 9 6.85 1.50 2.96
C GLN A 9 7.73 2.35 3.91
N GLY A 10 7.54 2.19 5.21
CA GLY A 10 8.27 2.93 6.24
C GLY A 10 7.66 4.27 6.63
N ASP A 11 6.66 4.76 5.90
CA ASP A 11 5.94 5.97 6.32
C ASP A 11 5.22 5.75 7.66
N PRO A 12 5.09 6.77 8.52
CA PRO A 12 4.17 6.71 9.64
C PRO A 12 2.73 6.51 9.15
N SER A 13 1.87 5.96 10.00
CA SER A 13 0.48 5.66 9.66
C SER A 13 -0.49 6.16 10.70
N ASP A 14 -1.49 6.90 10.27
CA ASP A 14 -2.64 7.37 11.04
C ASP A 14 -3.98 7.04 10.35
N SER A 15 -3.94 6.28 9.26
CA SER A 15 -5.07 6.11 8.33
C SER A 15 -5.04 4.79 7.58
N LEU A 16 -6.22 4.30 7.17
CA LEU A 16 -6.41 3.18 6.25
C LEU A 16 -7.32 3.62 5.10
N HIS A 17 -7.29 2.87 4.01
CA HIS A 17 -8.06 3.20 2.79
C HIS A 17 -8.93 2.02 2.37
N LEU A 18 -10.21 2.31 2.09
CA LEU A 18 -11.10 1.39 1.39
C LEU A 18 -11.05 1.71 -0.11
N ILE A 19 -10.82 0.69 -0.94
CA ILE A 19 -10.81 0.87 -2.39
C ILE A 19 -12.25 0.95 -2.89
N VAL A 20 -12.70 2.14 -3.29
CA VAL A 20 -14.06 2.33 -3.83
C VAL A 20 -14.14 1.91 -5.30
N SER A 21 -13.10 2.18 -6.07
CA SER A 21 -13.01 1.89 -7.51
C SER A 21 -11.56 1.77 -7.97
N GLY A 22 -11.31 1.03 -9.06
CA GLY A 22 -9.97 0.77 -9.58
C GLY A 22 -9.24 -0.33 -8.80
N SER A 23 -7.93 -0.41 -8.99
CA SER A 23 -7.08 -1.38 -8.32
C SER A 23 -5.80 -0.72 -7.84
N VAL A 24 -5.18 -1.28 -6.81
CA VAL A 24 -3.87 -0.85 -6.33
C VAL A 24 -2.93 -2.05 -6.23
N LYS A 25 -1.64 -1.83 -6.49
CA LYS A 25 -0.59 -2.79 -6.18
C LYS A 25 -0.01 -2.49 -4.80
N VAL A 26 0.18 -3.54 -4.00
CA VAL A 26 0.91 -3.52 -2.73
C VAL A 26 2.25 -4.21 -2.98
N TYR A 27 3.36 -3.51 -2.70
CA TYR A 27 4.69 -4.02 -3.01
C TYR A 27 5.74 -3.54 -2.01
N GLN A 28 6.83 -4.29 -1.89
CA GLN A 28 8.04 -3.87 -1.20
C GLN A 28 9.17 -3.69 -2.21
N THR A 29 10.07 -2.77 -1.93
CA THR A 29 11.26 -2.53 -2.75
C THR A 29 12.48 -3.06 -2.00
N SER A 30 13.27 -3.93 -2.64
CA SER A 30 14.53 -4.39 -2.05
C SER A 30 15.57 -3.28 -2.05
N GLU A 31 16.66 -3.47 -1.29
CA GLU A 31 17.81 -2.54 -1.28
C GLU A 31 18.42 -2.31 -2.68
N GLN A 32 18.23 -3.26 -3.59
CA GLN A 32 18.68 -3.17 -4.98
C GLN A 32 17.65 -2.49 -5.92
N GLY A 33 16.59 -1.91 -5.36
CA GLY A 33 15.54 -1.21 -6.12
C GLY A 33 14.54 -2.12 -6.83
N ARG A 34 14.53 -3.43 -6.55
CA ARG A 34 13.59 -4.36 -7.20
C ARG A 34 12.26 -4.38 -6.47
N GLU A 35 11.17 -4.14 -7.19
CA GLU A 35 9.82 -4.28 -6.67
C GLU A 35 9.41 -5.75 -6.58
N ARG A 36 8.93 -6.16 -5.41
CA ARG A 36 8.23 -7.43 -5.20
C ARG A 36 6.77 -7.13 -4.89
N ILE A 37 5.89 -7.46 -5.82
CA ILE A 37 4.44 -7.38 -5.61
C ILE A 37 4.03 -8.43 -4.58
N LEU A 38 3.35 -7.99 -3.53
CA LEU A 38 2.78 -8.84 -2.50
C LEU A 38 1.33 -9.20 -2.82
N LYS A 39 0.55 -8.21 -3.27
CA LYS A 39 -0.87 -8.37 -3.59
C LYS A 39 -1.35 -7.26 -4.52
N ILE A 40 -2.32 -7.58 -5.37
CA ILE A 40 -3.16 -6.59 -6.05
C ILE A 40 -4.51 -6.56 -5.36
N LEU A 41 -4.97 -5.37 -5.00
CA LEU A 41 -6.25 -5.16 -4.31
C LEU A 41 -7.27 -4.54 -5.26
N SER A 42 -8.52 -4.98 -5.12
CA SER A 42 -9.67 -4.63 -5.93
C SER A 42 -10.71 -3.84 -5.13
N PRO A 43 -11.77 -3.31 -5.77
CA PRO A 43 -12.81 -2.57 -5.06
C PRO A 43 -13.42 -3.40 -3.91
N ARG A 44 -13.72 -2.71 -2.81
CA ARG A 44 -14.20 -3.24 -1.52
C ARG A 44 -13.15 -3.94 -0.66
N GLU A 45 -11.88 -3.93 -1.07
CA GLU A 45 -10.78 -4.33 -0.19
C GLU A 45 -10.20 -3.12 0.57
N ILE A 46 -9.66 -3.39 1.77
CA ILE A 46 -9.01 -2.40 2.63
C ILE A 46 -7.50 -2.54 2.49
N VAL A 47 -6.78 -1.42 2.61
CA VAL A 47 -5.31 -1.38 2.66
C VAL A 47 -4.80 -0.37 3.69
N GLY A 48 -3.65 -0.68 4.29
CA GLY A 48 -3.02 0.17 5.30
C GLY A 48 -3.56 -0.04 6.71
N GLU A 49 -4.41 -1.04 6.91
CA GLU A 49 -5.00 -1.43 8.19
C GLU A 49 -3.97 -1.92 9.19
N LEU A 50 -2.92 -2.64 8.75
CA LEU A 50 -1.90 -3.19 9.66
C LEU A 50 -1.25 -2.10 10.50
N ALA A 51 -0.68 -1.10 9.83
CA ALA A 51 0.02 0.02 10.47
C ALA A 51 -0.92 0.89 11.35
N MET A 52 -2.22 0.94 11.03
CA MET A 52 -3.23 1.57 11.90
C MET A 52 -3.51 0.77 13.17
N LEU A 53 -3.48 -0.57 13.08
CA LEU A 53 -3.84 -1.47 14.19
C LEU A 53 -2.68 -1.72 15.16
N ASP A 54 -1.46 -1.85 14.64
CA ASP A 54 -0.26 -2.17 15.44
C ASP A 54 0.63 -0.97 15.76
N GLY A 55 0.34 0.20 15.16
CA GLY A 55 1.09 1.44 15.35
C GLY A 55 2.51 1.40 14.78
N GLN A 56 2.84 0.40 13.96
CA GLN A 56 4.12 0.34 13.26
C GLN A 56 4.09 1.17 11.97
N PRO A 57 5.25 1.54 11.41
CA PRO A 57 5.32 2.13 10.08
C PRO A 57 4.69 1.23 9.00
N ARG A 58 4.32 1.84 7.85
CA ARG A 58 3.75 1.12 6.71
C ARG A 58 4.63 -0.08 6.32
N SER A 59 4.05 -1.27 6.27
CA SER A 59 4.75 -2.52 5.94
C SER A 59 5.09 -2.68 4.45
N ALA A 60 4.45 -1.90 3.58
CA ALA A 60 4.62 -1.94 2.13
C ALA A 60 4.19 -0.62 1.47
N THR A 61 4.67 -0.38 0.26
CA THR A 61 4.24 0.72 -0.62
C THR A 61 2.96 0.33 -1.34
N VAL A 62 2.06 1.30 -1.54
CA VAL A 62 0.81 1.11 -2.26
C VAL A 62 0.68 2.13 -3.38
N ALA A 63 0.43 1.66 -4.60
CA ALA A 63 0.28 2.52 -5.77
C ALA A 63 -0.94 2.12 -6.61
N ALA A 64 -1.62 3.12 -7.17
CA ALA A 64 -2.74 2.92 -8.08
C ALA A 64 -2.31 2.27 -9.40
N LEU A 65 -3.10 1.33 -9.87
CA LEU A 65 -2.97 0.68 -11.17
C LEU A 65 -3.88 1.29 -12.23
#